data_AF-A0A8K1FMJ0-F1
#
_entry.id   AF-A0A8K1FMJ0-F1
#
_cell.length_a   1.000
_cell.length_b   1.000
_cell.length_c   1.000
_cell.angle_alpha   90.00
_cell.angle_beta   90.00
_cell.angle_gamma   90.00
#
_symmetry.space_group_name_H-M   'P 1'
#
loop_
_entity.id
_entity.type
_entity.pdbx_description
1 polymer ?
#
loop_
_entity_poly.entity_id
_entity_poly.type
_entity_poly.pdbx_seq_one_letter_code
_entity_poly.pdbx_strand_id
1 'polypeptide(L)'
;MHQPLRTLEFAPPCKQLAIIQIIVYVLSFSLTWYKVWWDSIIGLVVAFIGYWGFRDPITNPTQRSVRNFYYGSIASELSHAIALSVVLYYKLNAFLANDVIGLRVAHVHDVPGWTFVGFLITFLVVELTLTAGAIFRSNQLLAELARNSMA
;
A
#
# COMPACT_ATOMS: atom_id res chain seq x y z
N MET A 1 42.50 -3.89 -3.46
CA MET A 1 41.59 -2.89 -4.06
C MET A 1 40.35 -2.82 -3.19
N HIS A 2 40.23 -1.80 -2.35
CA HIS A 2 38.97 -1.51 -1.66
C HIS A 2 38.22 -0.51 -2.52
N GLN A 3 37.16 -0.95 -3.19
CA GLN A 3 36.17 -0.01 -3.71
C GLN A 3 35.62 0.75 -2.50
N PRO A 4 35.56 2.10 -2.54
CA PRO A 4 34.97 2.86 -1.45
C PRO A 4 33.52 2.41 -1.27
N LEU A 5 33.10 2.21 -0.02
CA LEU A 5 31.70 1.97 0.35
C LEU A 5 30.83 3.06 -0.28
N ARG A 6 30.21 2.76 -1.42
CA ARG A 6 29.27 3.67 -2.06
C ARG A 6 27.98 3.60 -1.25
N THR A 7 27.76 4.62 -0.42
CA THR A 7 26.56 4.75 0.40
C THR A 7 25.34 4.82 -0.50
N LEU A 8 24.39 3.91 -0.33
CA LEU A 8 23.14 3.89 -1.10
C LEU A 8 22.22 5.01 -0.63
N GLU A 9 22.07 6.05 -1.45
CA GLU A 9 21.30 7.26 -1.12
C GLU A 9 19.81 6.95 -0.95
N PHE A 10 19.25 6.04 -1.77
CA PHE A 10 17.82 5.75 -1.77
C PHE A 10 17.40 4.62 -0.81
N ALA A 11 18.34 3.95 -0.16
CA ALA A 11 18.04 2.85 0.77
C ALA A 11 17.33 3.31 2.07
N PRO A 12 17.81 4.36 2.78
CA PRO A 12 17.13 4.83 3.99
C PRO A 12 15.69 5.33 3.76
N PRO A 13 15.39 6.11 2.70
CA PRO A 13 14.02 6.51 2.37
C PRO A 13 13.09 5.32 2.09
N CYS A 14 13.55 4.28 1.37
CA CYS A 14 12.74 3.09 1.12
C CYS A 14 12.39 2.35 2.42
N LYS A 15 13.34 2.26 3.36
CA LYS A 15 13.12 1.67 4.68
C LYS A 15 12.12 2.48 5.50
N GLN A 16 12.24 3.80 5.52
CA GLN A 16 11.30 4.67 6.22
C GLN A 16 9.88 4.54 5.67
N LEU A 17 9.73 4.48 4.34
CA LEU A 17 8.43 4.25 3.69
C LEU A 17 7.83 2.90 4.08
N ALA A 18 8.60 1.82 4.10
CA ALA A 18 8.11 0.51 4.53
C ALA A 18 7.58 0.54 5.98
N ILE A 19 8.26 1.26 6.88
CA ILE A 19 7.80 1.44 8.27
C ILE A 19 6.50 2.24 8.32
N ILE A 20 6.40 3.34 7.57
CA ILE A 20 5.19 4.16 7.49
C ILE A 20 4.02 3.33 6.97
N GLN A 21 4.25 2.52 5.92
CA GLN A 21 3.24 1.61 5.39
C GLN A 21 2.77 0.59 6.43
N ILE A 22 3.67 -0.03 7.20
CA ILE A 22 3.27 -0.94 8.30
C ILE A 22 2.32 -0.23 9.27
N ILE A 23 2.68 0.98 9.74
CA ILE A 23 1.87 1.73 10.71
C ILE A 23 0.49 2.05 10.10
N VAL A 24 0.47 2.55 8.86
CA VAL A 24 -0.78 2.93 8.18
C VAL A 24 -1.66 1.72 7.94
N TYR A 25 -1.12 0.60 7.48
CA TYR A 25 -1.93 -0.60 7.21
C TYR A 25 -2.44 -1.27 8.50
N VAL A 26 -1.69 -1.22 9.61
CA VAL A 26 -2.20 -1.67 10.93
C VAL A 26 -3.39 -0.81 11.37
N LEU A 27 -3.28 0.52 11.22
CA LEU A 27 -4.37 1.44 11.54
C LEU A 27 -5.56 1.21 10.61
N SER A 28 -5.32 1.05 9.31
CA SER A 28 -6.34 0.72 8.31
C SER A 28 -7.11 -0.52 8.72
N PHE A 29 -6.40 -1.62 8.95
CA PHE A 29 -7.00 -2.90 9.31
C PHE A 29 -7.91 -2.81 10.54
N SER A 30 -7.48 -2.04 11.55
CA SER A 30 -8.25 -1.83 12.78
C SER A 30 -9.55 -1.04 12.57
N LEU A 31 -9.60 -0.21 11.52
CA LEU A 31 -10.70 0.72 11.25
C LEU A 31 -11.60 0.27 10.07
N THR A 32 -11.07 -0.56 9.15
CA THR A 32 -11.71 -0.91 7.87
C THR A 32 -12.18 -2.37 7.79
N TRP A 33 -12.16 -3.08 8.93
CA TRP A 33 -12.42 -4.54 9.04
C TRP A 33 -13.73 -5.02 8.36
N TYR A 34 -14.73 -4.14 8.21
CA TYR A 34 -16.10 -4.51 7.82
C TYR A 34 -16.28 -4.99 6.35
N LYS A 35 -15.41 -4.63 5.39
CA LYS A 35 -15.57 -5.07 3.97
C LYS A 35 -14.28 -5.31 3.18
N VAL A 36 -13.22 -4.56 3.45
CA VAL A 36 -11.98 -4.58 2.65
C VAL A 36 -10.75 -4.89 3.49
N TRP A 37 -10.93 -5.59 4.61
CA TRP A 37 -9.85 -5.99 5.53
C TRP A 37 -8.68 -6.72 4.85
N TRP A 38 -8.98 -7.48 3.79
CA TRP A 38 -8.00 -8.25 3.03
C TRP A 38 -6.95 -7.35 2.37
N ASP A 39 -7.33 -6.14 1.99
CA ASP A 39 -6.46 -5.17 1.33
C ASP A 39 -5.33 -4.70 2.26
N SER A 40 -5.69 -4.33 3.49
CA SER A 40 -4.71 -3.95 4.51
C SER A 40 -3.77 -5.10 4.88
N ILE A 41 -4.23 -6.36 4.83
CA ILE A 41 -3.35 -7.53 5.04
C ILE A 41 -2.34 -7.67 3.89
N ILE A 42 -2.78 -7.54 2.64
CA ILE A 42 -1.88 -7.61 1.48
C ILE A 42 -0.82 -6.52 1.60
N GLY A 43 -1.23 -5.28 1.91
CA GLY A 43 -0.32 -4.17 2.16
C GLY A 43 0.66 -4.45 3.31
N LEU A 44 0.17 -4.99 4.44
CA LEU A 44 1.03 -5.36 5.58
C LEU A 44 2.10 -6.37 5.18
N VAL A 45 1.73 -7.44 4.48
CA VAL A 45 2.67 -8.47 4.03
C VAL A 45 3.76 -7.85 3.16
N VAL A 46 3.37 -7.02 2.20
CA VAL A 46 4.32 -6.32 1.31
C VAL A 46 5.25 -5.39 2.09
N ALA A 47 4.71 -4.61 3.03
CA ALA A 47 5.48 -3.67 3.84
C ALA A 47 6.46 -4.40 4.79
N PHE A 48 6.06 -5.54 5.36
CA PHE A 48 6.95 -6.39 6.15
C PHE A 48 8.07 -6.98 5.32
N ILE A 49 7.79 -7.47 4.11
CA ILE A 49 8.81 -7.97 3.17
C ILE A 49 9.82 -6.85 2.86
N GLY A 50 9.34 -5.63 2.59
CA GLY A 50 10.19 -4.46 2.38
C GLY A 50 11.06 -4.13 3.59
N TYR A 51 10.45 -4.06 4.78
CA TYR A 51 11.16 -3.77 6.02
C TYR A 51 12.26 -4.80 6.32
N TRP A 52 11.95 -6.10 6.21
CA TRP A 52 12.94 -7.16 6.40
C TRP A 52 14.05 -7.08 5.35
N GLY A 53 13.66 -6.80 4.11
CA GLY A 53 14.57 -6.63 2.99
C GLY A 53 15.54 -5.46 3.11
N PHE A 54 15.22 -4.46 3.95
CA PHE A 54 16.02 -3.25 4.20
C PHE A 54 16.53 -3.15 5.65
N ARG A 55 16.38 -4.21 6.44
CA ARG A 55 16.69 -4.19 7.88
C ARG A 55 18.17 -3.98 8.15
N ASP A 56 19.03 -4.70 7.44
CA ASP A 56 20.48 -4.70 7.70
C ASP A 56 21.19 -3.50 7.06
N PRO A 57 21.85 -2.66 7.86
CA PRO A 57 22.69 -1.57 7.36
C PRO A 57 24.06 -2.05 6.86
N ILE A 58 24.46 -3.30 7.16
CA ILE A 58 25.80 -3.83 6.87
C ILE A 58 25.85 -4.53 5.50
N THR A 59 24.77 -5.20 5.07
CA THR A 59 24.76 -6.01 3.85
C THR A 59 24.32 -5.27 2.59
N ASN A 60 23.88 -4.00 2.70
CA ASN A 60 23.19 -3.25 1.64
C ASN A 60 21.92 -3.97 1.13
N PRO A 61 20.83 -3.27 0.80
CA PRO A 61 19.69 -3.90 0.16
C PRO A 61 20.10 -4.57 -1.16
N THR A 62 19.88 -5.88 -1.26
CA THR A 62 20.15 -6.61 -2.50
C THR A 62 19.17 -6.20 -3.58
N GLN A 63 19.59 -6.23 -4.85
CA GLN A 63 18.70 -5.93 -5.98
C GLN A 63 17.43 -6.80 -5.96
N ARG A 64 17.55 -8.07 -5.53
CA ARG A 64 16.40 -8.97 -5.37
C ARG A 64 15.41 -8.47 -4.31
N SER A 65 15.92 -8.04 -3.16
CA SER A 65 15.10 -7.49 -2.07
C SER A 65 14.30 -6.27 -2.53
N VAL A 66 14.98 -5.31 -3.20
CA VAL A 66 14.33 -4.10 -3.72
C VAL A 66 13.31 -4.44 -4.81
N ARG A 67 13.60 -5.40 -5.70
CA ARG A 67 12.63 -5.87 -6.73
C ARG A 67 11.39 -6.50 -6.11
N ASN A 68 11.55 -7.33 -5.08
CA ASN A 68 10.41 -7.94 -4.40
C ASN A 68 9.52 -6.87 -3.77
N PHE A 69 10.11 -5.87 -3.11
CA PHE A 69 9.36 -4.76 -2.54
C PHE A 69 8.68 -3.88 -3.61
N TYR A 70 9.35 -3.64 -4.75
CA TYR A 70 8.79 -2.91 -5.89
C TYR A 70 7.55 -3.61 -6.47
N TYR A 71 7.66 -4.88 -6.85
CA TYR A 71 6.53 -5.63 -7.43
C TYR A 71 5.45 -5.92 -6.39
N GLY A 72 5.82 -6.15 -5.14
CA GLY A 72 4.87 -6.24 -4.03
C GLY A 72 4.09 -4.95 -3.85
N SER A 73 4.76 -3.79 -3.93
CA SER A 73 4.08 -2.49 -3.84
C SER A 73 3.12 -2.27 -5.00
N ILE A 74 3.47 -2.66 -6.23
CA ILE A 74 2.52 -2.64 -7.36
C ILE A 74 1.29 -3.51 -7.08
N ALA A 75 1.49 -4.73 -6.59
CA ALA A 75 0.39 -5.63 -6.24
C ALA A 75 -0.50 -5.04 -5.13
N SER A 76 0.11 -4.41 -4.11
CA SER A 76 -0.60 -3.70 -3.05
C SER A 76 -1.37 -2.49 -3.58
N GLU A 77 -0.80 -1.72 -4.50
CA GLU A 77 -1.48 -0.57 -5.10
C GLU A 77 -2.73 -1.01 -5.89
N LEU A 78 -2.62 -2.09 -6.66
CA LEU A 78 -3.76 -2.69 -7.34
C LEU A 78 -4.83 -3.19 -6.35
N SER A 79 -4.39 -3.81 -5.25
CA SER A 79 -5.28 -4.22 -4.15
C SER A 79 -6.07 -3.04 -3.60
N HIS A 80 -5.41 -1.92 -3.27
CA HIS A 80 -6.06 -0.71 -2.76
C HIS A 80 -7.06 -0.11 -3.76
N ALA A 81 -6.72 -0.12 -5.06
CA ALA A 81 -7.61 0.35 -6.12
C ALA A 81 -8.87 -0.53 -6.26
N ILE A 82 -8.72 -1.86 -6.12
CA ILE A 82 -9.85 -2.79 -6.10
C ILE A 82 -10.70 -2.56 -4.86
N ALA A 83 -10.09 -2.42 -3.68
CA ALA A 83 -10.79 -2.15 -2.43
C ALA A 83 -11.62 -0.85 -2.51
N LEU A 84 -11.05 0.22 -3.07
CA LEU A 84 -11.75 1.48 -3.32
C LEU A 84 -12.96 1.28 -4.25
N SER A 85 -12.76 0.53 -5.34
CA SER A 85 -13.81 0.22 -6.30
C SER A 85 -14.95 -0.59 -5.66
N VAL A 86 -14.63 -1.55 -4.79
CA VAL A 86 -15.60 -2.35 -4.03
C VAL A 86 -16.43 -1.47 -3.08
N VAL A 87 -15.76 -0.59 -2.31
CA VAL A 87 -16.44 0.35 -1.39
C VAL A 87 -17.40 1.27 -2.17
N LEU A 88 -16.94 1.85 -3.29
CA LEU A 88 -17.75 2.71 -4.15
C LEU A 88 -18.93 1.96 -4.75
N TYR A 89 -18.71 0.76 -5.32
CA TYR A 89 -19.76 -0.06 -5.92
C TYR A 89 -20.89 -0.33 -4.93
N TYR A 90 -20.57 -0.84 -3.73
CA TYR A 90 -21.60 -1.15 -2.74
C TYR A 90 -22.36 0.10 -2.27
N LYS A 91 -21.68 1.24 -2.14
CA LYS A 91 -22.33 2.48 -1.71
C LYS A 91 -23.23 3.06 -2.79
N LEU A 92 -22.77 3.10 -4.04
CA LEU A 92 -23.55 3.56 -5.18
C LEU A 92 -24.74 2.66 -5.46
N ASN A 93 -24.55 1.34 -5.40
CA ASN A 93 -25.65 0.39 -5.58
C ASN A 93 -26.73 0.54 -4.50
N ALA A 94 -26.32 0.71 -3.24
CA ALA A 94 -27.26 0.97 -2.15
C ALA A 94 -28.01 2.30 -2.33
N PHE A 95 -27.31 3.37 -2.71
CA PHE A 95 -27.91 4.67 -2.99
C PHE A 95 -28.93 4.59 -4.14
N LEU A 96 -28.57 3.98 -5.27
CA LEU A 96 -29.48 3.84 -6.41
C LEU A 96 -30.69 2.98 -6.07
N ALA A 97 -30.48 1.82 -5.45
CA ALA A 97 -31.57 0.88 -5.14
C ALA A 97 -32.55 1.43 -4.09
N ASN A 98 -32.05 2.12 -3.06
CA ASN A 98 -32.88 2.56 -1.94
C ASN A 98 -33.43 3.98 -2.13
N ASP A 99 -32.62 4.92 -2.61
CA ASP A 99 -32.97 6.35 -2.63
C ASP A 99 -33.51 6.81 -3.98
N VAL A 100 -33.13 6.16 -5.09
CA VAL A 100 -33.57 6.54 -6.45
C VAL A 100 -34.72 5.68 -6.95
N ILE A 101 -34.59 4.36 -6.86
CA ILE A 101 -35.57 3.42 -7.43
C ILE A 101 -36.61 2.98 -6.38
N GLY A 102 -36.34 3.17 -5.09
CA GLY A 102 -37.28 2.88 -4.01
C GLY A 102 -37.55 1.39 -3.77
N LEU A 103 -36.71 0.51 -4.31
CA LEU A 103 -36.88 -0.94 -4.24
C LEU A 103 -36.68 -1.50 -2.82
N ARG A 104 -36.02 -0.74 -1.92
CA ARG A 104 -35.70 -1.14 -0.52
C ARG A 104 -35.10 -2.56 -0.39
N VAL A 105 -34.32 -2.97 -1.40
CA VAL A 105 -33.73 -4.33 -1.48
C VAL A 105 -32.53 -4.48 -0.55
N ALA A 106 -31.84 -3.39 -0.22
CA ALA A 106 -30.78 -3.40 0.76
C ALA A 106 -31.35 -3.01 2.13
N HIS A 107 -31.34 -3.93 3.08
CA HIS A 107 -31.61 -3.61 4.48
C HIS A 107 -30.66 -2.48 4.90
N VAL A 108 -31.22 -1.32 5.24
CA VAL A 108 -30.52 -0.08 5.57
C VAL A 108 -29.48 -0.26 6.69
N HIS A 109 -29.59 -1.36 7.45
CA HIS A 109 -28.66 -1.73 8.50
C HIS A 109 -27.30 -2.31 8.02
N ASP A 110 -27.16 -2.75 6.77
CA ASP A 110 -25.95 -3.42 6.25
C ASP A 110 -25.01 -2.49 5.43
N VAL A 111 -25.39 -1.22 5.27
CA VAL A 111 -24.61 -0.22 4.51
C VAL A 111 -24.21 0.92 5.43
N PRO A 112 -22.90 1.07 5.74
CA PRO A 112 -22.44 2.14 6.61
C PRO A 112 -22.86 3.53 6.12
N GLY A 113 -23.05 4.45 7.07
CA GLY A 113 -23.36 5.85 6.81
C GLY A 113 -22.29 6.53 5.94
N TRP A 114 -22.67 7.62 5.27
CA TRP A 114 -21.79 8.37 4.36
C TRP A 114 -20.50 8.84 5.02
N THR A 115 -20.55 9.25 6.30
CA THR A 115 -19.36 9.66 7.06
C THR A 115 -18.32 8.54 7.17
N PHE A 116 -18.76 7.32 7.49
CA PHE A 116 -17.86 6.17 7.60
C PHE A 116 -17.28 5.79 6.24
N VAL A 117 -18.11 5.80 5.19
CA VAL A 117 -17.63 5.53 3.81
C VAL A 117 -16.65 6.59 3.34
N GLY A 118 -16.89 7.86 3.64
CA GLY A 118 -15.96 8.95 3.35
C GLY A 118 -14.61 8.73 4.04
N PHE A 119 -14.62 8.36 5.31
CA PHE A 119 -13.41 8.01 6.05
C PHE A 119 -12.64 6.84 5.40
N LEU A 120 -13.34 5.76 5.02
CA LEU A 120 -12.72 4.63 4.32
C LEU A 120 -12.07 5.04 3.00
N ILE A 121 -12.76 5.86 2.19
CA ILE A 121 -12.23 6.35 0.92
C ILE A 121 -10.97 7.19 1.16
N THR A 122 -10.99 8.09 2.14
CA THR A 122 -9.80 8.88 2.49
C THR A 122 -8.63 7.98 2.86
N PHE A 123 -8.87 6.93 3.65
CA PHE A 123 -7.82 6.00 4.07
C PHE A 123 -7.23 5.24 2.87
N LEU A 124 -8.07 4.69 1.99
CA LEU A 124 -7.65 3.99 0.78
C LEU A 124 -6.86 4.90 -0.17
N VAL A 125 -7.21 6.19 -0.26
CA VAL A 125 -6.46 7.18 -1.06
C VAL A 125 -5.08 7.45 -0.45
N VAL A 126 -4.98 7.53 0.88
CA VAL A 126 -3.69 7.66 1.57
C VAL A 126 -2.82 6.43 1.31
N GLU A 127 -3.40 5.23 1.39
CA GLU A 127 -2.69 3.97 1.10
C GLU A 127 -2.19 3.93 -0.35
N LEU A 128 -3.04 4.27 -1.34
CA LEU A 128 -2.62 4.41 -2.74
C LEU A 128 -1.43 5.37 -2.90
N THR A 129 -1.50 6.54 -2.26
CA THR A 129 -0.44 7.57 -2.36
C THR A 129 0.88 7.08 -1.77
N LEU A 130 0.84 6.44 -0.59
CA LEU A 130 2.03 5.90 0.05
C LEU A 130 2.65 4.77 -0.77
N THR A 131 1.80 3.91 -1.35
CA THR A 131 2.25 2.77 -2.16
C THR A 131 2.87 3.24 -3.48
N ALA A 132 2.29 4.24 -4.14
CA ALA A 132 2.90 4.89 -5.30
C ALA A 132 4.28 5.50 -4.95
N GLY A 133 4.40 6.10 -3.77
CA GLY A 133 5.68 6.59 -3.24
C GLY A 133 6.71 5.47 -3.05
N ALA A 134 6.30 4.32 -2.51
CA ALA A 134 7.16 3.14 -2.36
C ALA A 134 7.65 2.59 -3.70
N ILE A 135 6.78 2.55 -4.71
CA ILE A 135 7.13 2.13 -6.09
C ILE A 135 8.17 3.07 -6.68
N PHE A 136 7.93 4.39 -6.61
CA PHE A 136 8.85 5.40 -7.12
C PHE A 136 10.24 5.31 -6.47
N ARG A 137 10.30 5.23 -5.13
CA ARG A 137 11.58 5.14 -4.40
C ARG A 137 12.31 3.83 -4.65
N SER A 138 11.59 2.72 -4.73
CA SER A 138 12.18 1.43 -5.07
C SER A 138 12.79 1.43 -6.47
N ASN A 139 12.14 2.09 -7.43
CA ASN A 139 12.69 2.24 -8.78
C ASN A 139 13.98 3.08 -8.79
N GLN A 140 14.04 4.16 -8.01
CA GLN A 140 15.27 4.96 -7.85
C GLN A 140 16.41 4.13 -7.26
N LEU A 141 16.12 3.34 -6.23
CA LEU A 141 17.11 2.46 -5.59
C LEU A 141 17.58 1.34 -6.53
N LEU A 142 16.69 0.77 -7.35
CA LEU A 142 17.08 -0.20 -8.39
C LEU A 142 18.00 0.41 -9.43
N ALA A 143 17.73 1.63 -9.87
CA ALA A 143 18.59 2.35 -10.81
C ALA A 143 19.96 2.66 -10.18
N GLU A 144 20.01 3.02 -8.90
CA GLU A 144 21.25 3.22 -8.16
C GLU A 144 22.08 1.93 -8.05
N LEU A 145 21.44 0.81 -7.68
CA LEU A 145 22.09 -0.49 -7.61
C LEU A 145 22.64 -0.94 -8.97
N ALA A 146 21.89 -0.71 -10.05
CA ALA A 146 22.35 -1.03 -11.41
C ALA A 146 23.58 -0.20 -11.80
N ARG A 147 23.57 1.12 -11.53
CA ARG A 147 24.74 2.00 -11.76
C ARG A 147 25.97 1.56 -10.96
N ASN A 148 25.77 1.11 -9.72
CA ASN A 148 26.85 0.68 -8.85
C ASN A 148 27.41 -0.69 -9.26
N SER A 149 26.62 -1.55 -9.90
CA SER A 149 27.07 -2.85 -10.40
C SER A 149 27.92 -2.79 -11.68
N MET A 150 27.90 -1.66 -12.40
CA MET A 150 28.65 -1.44 -13.64
C MET A 150 29.98 -0.70 -13.43
N ALA A 151 30.31 -0.30 -12.19
CA ALA A 151 31.49 0.48 -11.82
C ALA A 151 32.48 -0.35 -10.99
#